data_AF-A0A959MM90-F1
#
_entry.id   AF-A0A959MM90-F1
#
_cell.length_a   1.000
_cell.length_b   1.000
_cell.length_c   1.000
_cell.angle_alpha   90.00
_cell.angle_beta   90.00
_cell.angle_gamma   90.00
#
_symmetry.space_group_name_H-M   'P 1'
#
loop_
_entity.id
_entity.type
_entity.pdbx_description
1 polymer ?
#
loop_
_entity_poly.entity_id
_entity_poly.type
_entity_poly.pdbx_seq_one_letter_code
_entity_poly.pdbx_strand_id
1 'polypeptide(L)'
;SDFHIEKVARFSAKKKEKLMQDAGIIRNRLKIEAAVYNAQSILRLQQAFGSFKNWLDVHHPLTKEAWVKLFKKEFKFTGGEIVNEFLMSTGYLPGAHDKSCSIYKKIVKLQPKWLQKQRNV
;
A
#
# COMPACT_ATOMS: atom_id res chain seq x y z
N SER A 1 4.56 -2.41 -17.92
CA SER A 1 5.23 -2.82 -16.67
C SER A 1 4.34 -3.59 -15.74
N ASP A 2 3.00 -3.50 -15.86
CA ASP A 2 2.04 -4.24 -15.03
C ASP A 2 2.39 -4.24 -13.52
N PHE A 3 2.84 -3.07 -13.06
CA PHE A 3 3.32 -2.84 -11.69
C PHE A 3 4.45 -3.77 -11.18
N HIS A 4 5.21 -4.45 -12.06
CA HIS A 4 6.43 -5.14 -11.67
C HIS A 4 7.41 -4.18 -10.99
N ILE A 5 7.58 -4.37 -9.67
CA ILE A 5 8.26 -3.43 -8.77
C ILE A 5 9.67 -3.11 -9.27
N GLU A 6 10.47 -4.12 -9.62
CA GLU A 6 11.82 -3.94 -10.13
C GLU A 6 11.90 -3.14 -11.43
N LYS A 7 10.90 -3.28 -12.31
CA LYS A 7 10.85 -2.52 -13.58
C LYS A 7 10.53 -1.06 -13.29
N VAL A 8 9.55 -0.80 -12.42
CA VAL A 8 9.13 0.55 -12.03
C VAL A 8 10.24 1.28 -11.28
N ALA A 9 10.92 0.62 -10.34
CA ALA A 9 12.02 1.17 -9.56
C ALA A 9 13.21 1.65 -10.40
N ARG A 10 13.35 1.12 -11.63
CA ARG A 10 14.42 1.44 -12.60
C ARG A 10 14.01 2.45 -13.68
N PHE A 11 12.84 3.08 -13.57
CA PHE A 11 12.42 4.07 -14.57
C PHE A 11 13.37 5.26 -14.61
N SER A 12 13.99 5.46 -15.78
CA SER A 12 14.88 6.58 -16.05
C SER A 12 14.13 7.91 -16.19
N ALA A 13 14.84 9.03 -16.15
CA ALA A 13 14.28 10.36 -16.43
C ALA A 13 13.56 10.39 -17.79
N LYS A 14 14.16 9.84 -18.84
CA LYS A 14 13.53 9.72 -20.17
C LYS A 14 12.21 8.94 -20.13
N LYS A 15 12.13 7.86 -19.35
CA LYS A 15 10.89 7.09 -19.18
C LYS A 15 9.83 7.91 -18.44
N LYS A 16 10.20 8.65 -17.39
CA LYS A 16 9.30 9.54 -16.66
C LYS A 16 8.75 10.66 -17.57
N GLU A 17 9.59 11.27 -18.40
CA GLU A 17 9.13 12.27 -19.39
C GLU A 17 8.19 11.67 -20.43
N LYS A 18 8.46 10.44 -20.90
CA LYS A 18 7.54 9.75 -21.81
C LYS A 18 6.17 9.51 -21.16
N LEU A 19 6.13 9.17 -19.87
CA LEU A 19 4.87 9.00 -19.13
C LEU A 19 4.10 10.32 -18.96
N MET A 20 4.78 11.47 -18.89
CA MET A 20 4.11 12.77 -18.87
C MET A 20 3.35 13.08 -20.17
N GLN A 21 3.63 12.37 -21.26
CA GLN A 21 2.92 12.49 -22.54
C GLN A 21 1.87 11.40 -22.75
N ASP A 22 1.73 10.47 -21.80
CA ASP A 22 0.80 9.35 -21.90
C ASP A 22 -0.60 9.78 -21.44
N ALA A 23 -1.55 9.83 -22.37
CA ALA A 23 -2.94 10.18 -22.08
C ALA A 23 -3.72 9.07 -21.35
N GLY A 24 -3.19 7.85 -21.28
CA GLY A 24 -3.78 6.74 -20.54
C GLY A 24 -3.59 6.82 -19.02
N ILE A 25 -2.85 7.82 -18.52
CA ILE A 25 -2.58 8.00 -17.09
C ILE A 25 -2.86 9.43 -16.61
N ILE A 26 -2.89 9.61 -15.29
CA ILE A 26 -2.88 10.93 -14.68
C ILE A 26 -1.47 11.53 -14.85
N ARG A 27 -1.35 12.51 -15.76
CA ARG A 27 -0.11 13.22 -16.11
C ARG A 27 0.33 14.20 -15.01
N ASN A 28 0.73 13.66 -13.87
CA ASN A 28 1.26 14.42 -12.74
C ASN A 28 2.69 13.95 -12.43
N ARG A 29 3.65 14.87 -12.59
CA ARG A 29 5.08 14.59 -12.41
C ARG A 29 5.39 14.03 -11.03
N LEU A 30 4.86 14.64 -9.97
CA LEU A 30 5.11 14.22 -8.59
C LEU A 30 4.53 12.82 -8.30
N LYS A 31 3.37 12.46 -8.87
CA LYS A 31 2.80 11.11 -8.73
C LYS A 31 3.64 10.06 -9.45
N ILE A 32 4.14 10.36 -10.65
CA ILE A 32 5.03 9.46 -11.39
C ILE A 32 6.33 9.23 -10.60
N GLU A 33 6.92 10.30 -10.07
CA GLU A 33 8.14 10.20 -9.26
C GLU A 33 7.92 9.44 -7.96
N ALA A 34 6.79 9.68 -7.29
CA ALA A 34 6.39 8.94 -6.11
C ALA A 34 6.24 7.44 -6.39
N ALA A 35 5.67 7.04 -7.54
CA ALA A 35 5.55 5.62 -7.90
C ALA A 35 6.92 4.94 -8.05
N VAL A 36 7.90 5.62 -8.67
CA VAL A 36 9.28 5.11 -8.80
C VAL A 36 9.95 5.01 -7.43
N TYR A 37 9.87 6.06 -6.61
CA TYR A 37 10.42 6.07 -5.25
C TYR A 37 9.80 4.97 -4.39
N ASN A 38 8.48 4.83 -4.41
CA ASN A 38 7.76 3.84 -3.62
C ASN A 38 8.12 2.41 -4.06
N ALA A 39 8.31 2.17 -5.36
CA ALA A 39 8.80 0.88 -5.84
C ALA A 39 10.20 0.56 -5.28
N GLN A 40 11.10 1.54 -5.23
CA GLN A 40 12.42 1.38 -4.61
C GLN A 40 12.32 1.12 -3.10
N SER A 41 11.42 1.81 -2.39
CA SER A 41 11.12 1.53 -0.98
C SER A 41 10.63 0.10 -0.78
N ILE A 42 9.70 -0.39 -1.61
CA ILE A 42 9.22 -1.77 -1.52
C ILE A 42 10.36 -2.77 -1.72
N LEU A 43 11.29 -2.55 -2.66
CA LEU A 43 12.45 -3.44 -2.82
C LEU A 43 13.31 -3.51 -1.55
N ARG A 44 13.54 -2.38 -0.87
CA ARG A 44 14.27 -2.36 0.41
C ARG A 44 13.51 -3.10 1.50
N LEU A 45 12.19 -2.92 1.59
CA LEU A 45 11.35 -3.66 2.53
C LEU A 45 11.35 -5.17 2.24
N GLN A 46 11.34 -5.56 0.97
CA GLN A 46 11.44 -6.97 0.57
C GLN A 46 12.78 -7.58 1.02
N GLN A 47 13.88 -6.84 0.94
CA GLN A 47 15.17 -7.29 1.46
C GLN A 47 15.19 -7.43 2.98
N ALA A 48 14.58 -6.48 3.72
CA ALA A 48 14.62 -6.47 5.18
C ALA A 48 13.58 -7.39 5.85
N PHE A 49 12.40 -7.56 5.24
CA PHE A 49 11.25 -8.27 5.84
C PHE A 49 10.82 -9.50 5.02
N GLY A 50 11.51 -9.80 3.92
CA GLY A 50 11.16 -10.85 2.96
C GLY A 50 10.02 -10.46 2.01
N SER A 51 9.06 -9.64 2.44
CA SER A 51 8.02 -9.09 1.56
C SER A 51 7.37 -7.83 2.12
N PHE A 52 6.71 -7.04 1.26
CA PHE A 52 5.89 -5.90 1.71
C PHE A 52 4.73 -6.34 2.60
N LYS A 53 4.11 -7.50 2.30
CA LYS A 53 3.07 -8.07 3.15
C LYS A 53 3.61 -8.43 4.54
N ASN A 54 4.80 -9.04 4.61
CA ASN A 54 5.42 -9.36 5.89
C ASN A 54 5.71 -8.08 6.69
N TRP A 55 6.17 -7.02 6.02
CA TRP A 55 6.35 -5.71 6.65
C TRP A 55 5.03 -5.17 7.23
N LEU A 56 3.90 -5.30 6.52
CA LEU A 56 2.59 -4.96 7.07
C LEU A 56 2.23 -5.86 8.26
N ASP A 57 2.49 -7.16 8.17
CA ASP A 57 2.17 -8.14 9.21
C ASP A 57 2.93 -7.90 10.51
N VAL A 58 4.22 -7.56 10.47
CA VAL A 58 5.01 -7.30 11.69
C VAL A 58 4.64 -6.00 12.39
N HIS A 59 4.11 -5.01 11.65
CA HIS A 59 3.63 -3.78 12.25
C HIS A 59 2.19 -3.92 12.75
N HIS A 60 1.38 -4.83 12.18
CA HIS A 60 0.01 -5.02 12.62
C HIS A 60 -0.07 -5.61 14.05
N PRO A 61 -0.90 -5.06 14.95
CA PRO A 61 -1.82 -3.96 14.73
C PRO A 61 -1.24 -2.59 15.09
N LEU A 62 -1.56 -1.57 14.28
CA LEU A 62 -1.39 -0.15 14.61
C LEU A 62 -2.72 0.58 14.48
N THR A 63 -2.86 1.71 15.19
CA THR A 63 -3.95 2.66 14.94
C THR A 63 -3.79 3.32 13.57
N LYS A 64 -4.88 3.90 13.01
CA LYS A 64 -4.83 4.63 11.73
C LYS A 64 -3.75 5.72 11.76
N GLU A 65 -3.64 6.46 12.86
CA GLU A 65 -2.67 7.55 13.01
C GLU A 65 -1.23 7.03 12.99
N ALA A 66 -0.97 5.92 13.66
CA ALA A 66 0.35 5.29 13.69
C ALA A 66 0.72 4.71 12.31
N TRP A 67 -0.23 4.07 11.62
CA TRP A 67 -0.05 3.64 10.24
C TRP A 67 0.29 4.80 9.30
N VAL A 68 -0.44 5.91 9.39
CA VAL A 68 -0.19 7.10 8.56
C VAL A 68 1.22 7.65 8.82
N LYS A 69 1.64 7.72 10.09
CA LYS A 69 3.01 8.15 10.45
C LYS A 69 4.06 7.20 9.86
N LEU A 70 3.84 5.89 9.94
CA LEU A 70 4.76 4.90 9.39
C LEU A 70 4.86 5.00 7.86
N PHE A 71 3.74 5.03 7.16
CA PHE A 71 3.70 5.13 5.70
C PHE A 71 4.31 6.42 5.17
N LYS A 72 4.16 7.55 5.88
CA LYS A 72 4.79 8.83 5.49
C LYS A 72 6.31 8.83 5.65
N LYS A 73 6.86 7.99 6.53
CA LYS A 73 8.31 7.81 6.67
C LYS A 73 8.88 7.00 5.50
N GLU A 74 8.16 5.97 5.06
CA GLU A 74 8.67 5.02 4.05
C GLU A 74 8.31 5.38 2.60
N PHE A 75 7.19 6.06 2.39
CA PHE A 75 6.59 6.28 1.07
C PHE A 75 6.23 7.75 0.81
N LYS A 76 6.05 8.09 -0.47
CA LYS A 76 5.54 9.38 -0.95
C LYS A 76 4.10 9.22 -1.41
N PHE A 77 3.33 10.30 -1.35
CA PHE A 77 1.91 10.34 -1.71
C PHE A 77 1.02 9.40 -0.87
N THR A 78 1.37 9.19 0.39
CA THR A 78 0.65 8.35 1.35
C THR A 78 0.00 9.21 2.44
N GLY A 79 -0.94 10.07 2.01
CA GLY A 79 -1.77 10.88 2.91
C GLY A 79 -2.71 10.03 3.77
N GLY A 80 -3.36 10.65 4.77
CA GLY A 80 -4.20 9.96 5.75
C GLY A 80 -5.25 9.05 5.12
N GLU A 81 -6.01 9.57 4.16
CA GLU A 81 -7.03 8.81 3.46
C GLU A 81 -6.46 7.76 2.51
N ILE A 82 -5.34 8.04 1.82
CA ILE A 82 -4.71 7.04 0.94
C ILE A 82 -4.26 5.82 1.75
N VAL A 83 -3.67 6.05 2.93
CA VAL A 83 -3.26 4.96 3.83
C VAL A 83 -4.48 4.22 4.39
N ASN A 84 -5.54 4.95 4.76
CA ASN A 84 -6.80 4.35 5.19
C ASN A 84 -7.39 3.42 4.13
N GLU A 85 -7.58 3.92 2.91
CA GLU A 85 -8.14 3.17 1.78
C GLU A 85 -7.28 1.95 1.44
N PHE A 86 -5.95 2.11 1.44
CA PHE A 86 -5.03 1.00 1.21
C PHE A 86 -5.19 -0.10 2.27
N LEU A 87 -5.15 0.26 3.56
CA LEU A 87 -5.21 -0.74 4.63
C LEU A 87 -6.60 -1.36 4.78
N MET A 88 -7.66 -0.60 4.49
CA MET A 88 -9.03 -1.09 4.45
C MET A 88 -9.22 -2.09 3.28
N SER A 89 -8.78 -1.73 2.08
CA SER A 89 -8.89 -2.60 0.90
C SER A 89 -8.03 -3.86 0.98
N THR A 90 -6.92 -3.82 1.72
CA THR A 90 -6.05 -4.98 1.96
C THR A 90 -6.39 -5.76 3.23
N GLY A 91 -7.43 -5.35 3.98
CA GLY A 91 -7.95 -6.08 5.13
C GLY A 91 -7.18 -5.93 6.43
N TYR A 92 -6.31 -4.92 6.56
CA TYR A 92 -5.62 -4.56 7.81
C TYR A 92 -6.43 -3.61 8.69
N LEU A 93 -7.31 -2.79 8.09
CA LEU A 93 -8.30 -1.99 8.81
C LEU A 93 -9.73 -2.41 8.45
N PRO A 94 -10.70 -2.29 9.38
CA PRO A 94 -12.11 -2.53 9.07
C PRO A 94 -12.69 -1.36 8.26
N GLY A 95 -13.89 -1.55 7.70
CA GLY A 95 -14.68 -0.46 7.09
C GLY A 95 -15.05 -0.65 5.62
N ALA A 96 -14.48 -1.63 4.92
CA ALA A 96 -14.74 -1.83 3.49
C ALA A 96 -16.21 -2.17 3.18
N HIS A 97 -16.91 -2.83 4.11
CA HIS A 97 -18.30 -3.23 3.96
C HIS A 97 -19.06 -3.09 5.28
N ASP A 98 -20.29 -2.61 5.22
CA ASP A 98 -21.22 -2.59 6.35
C ASP A 98 -21.62 -4.02 6.80
N LYS A 99 -21.99 -4.19 8.07
CA LYS A 99 -22.39 -5.49 8.64
C LYS A 99 -23.60 -6.12 7.92
N SER A 100 -24.48 -5.31 7.36
CA SER A 100 -25.63 -5.75 6.57
C SER A 100 -25.26 -6.22 5.16
N CYS A 101 -24.06 -5.89 4.67
CA CYS A 101 -23.60 -6.27 3.33
C CYS A 101 -23.39 -7.79 3.23
N SER A 102 -23.88 -8.40 2.15
CA SER A 102 -23.67 -9.84 1.89
C SER A 102 -22.19 -10.21 1.75
N ILE A 103 -21.35 -9.27 1.28
CA ILE A 103 -19.90 -9.46 1.17
C ILE A 103 -19.20 -9.43 2.53
N TYR A 104 -19.69 -8.65 3.50
CA TYR A 104 -19.13 -8.61 4.85
C TYR A 104 -19.10 -10.01 5.49
N LYS A 105 -20.19 -10.76 5.36
CA LYS A 105 -20.29 -12.15 5.85
C LYS A 105 -19.27 -13.09 5.19
N LYS A 106 -18.92 -12.85 3.92
CA LYS A 106 -17.89 -13.62 3.21
C LYS A 106 -16.49 -13.25 3.72
N ILE A 107 -16.21 -11.95 3.88
CA ILE A 107 -14.91 -11.47 4.34
C ILE A 107 -14.61 -11.95 5.76
N VAL A 108 -15.56 -11.88 6.70
CA VAL A 108 -15.35 -12.36 8.08
C VAL A 108 -14.93 -13.83 8.13
N LYS A 109 -15.46 -14.67 7.23
CA LYS A 109 -15.06 -16.09 7.11
C LYS A 109 -13.61 -16.27 6.64
N LEU A 110 -13.06 -15.31 5.88
CA LEU A 110 -11.66 -15.31 5.45
C LEU A 110 -10.68 -14.84 6.54
N GLN A 111 -11.17 -14.48 7.73
CA GLN A 111 -10.34 -14.06 8.88
C GLN A 111 -9.34 -12.95 8.52
N PRO A 112 -9.82 -11.78 8.07
CA PRO A 112 -8.95 -10.67 7.67
C PRO A 112 -8.11 -10.18 8.85
N LYS A 113 -7.00 -9.49 8.58
CA LYS A 113 -6.04 -9.06 9.60
C LYS A 113 -6.68 -8.19 10.69
N TRP A 114 -7.62 -7.31 10.33
CA TRP A 114 -8.34 -6.50 11.33
C TRP A 114 -9.19 -7.33 12.31
N LEU A 115 -9.54 -8.59 11.99
CA LEU A 115 -10.29 -9.50 12.87
C LEU A 115 -9.38 -10.41 13.70
N GLN A 116 -8.13 -10.61 13.29
CA GLN A 116 -7.17 -11.42 14.01
C GLN A 116 -6.77 -10.70 15.32
N LYS A 117 -7.13 -11.27 16.47
CA LYS A 117 -6.68 -10.77 17.79
C LYS A 117 -5.14 -10.82 17.85
N GLN A 118 -4.54 -9.88 18.57
CA GLN A 118 -3.10 -9.94 18.87
C GLN A 118 -2.78 -11.35 19.39
N ARG A 119 -1.82 -12.03 18.75
CA ARG A 119 -1.17 -13.16 19.41
C ARG A 119 -0.46 -12.56 20.61
N ASN A 120 -1.04 -12.75 21.80
CA ASN A 120 -0.28 -12.59 23.03
C ASN A 120 0.93 -13.51 22.88
N VAL A 121 2.11 -12.91 22.81
CA VAL A 121 3.37 -13.62 23.04
C VAL A 121 3.42 -13.98 24.51
#